data_AF-A0A844GDE1-F1
#
_entry.id   AF-A0A844GDE1-F1
#
_cell.length_a   1.000
_cell.length_b   1.000
_cell.length_c   1.000
_cell.angle_alpha   90.00
_cell.angle_beta   90.00
_cell.angle_gamma   90.00
#
_symmetry.space_group_name_H-M   'P 1'
#
loop_
_entity.id
_entity.type
_entity.pdbx_description
1 polymer ?
#
loop_
_entity_poly.entity_id
_entity_poly.type
_entity_poly.pdbx_seq_one_letter_code
_entity_poly.pdbx_strand_id
1 'polypeptide(L)'
;MNDFLTEKNKKAGVLGKLKWVLCGFCILFSLGAIGASEKYIGEGRWGMAATEILLCLLFLYPTFREVQKALRKKKAREIACWFESYAQNTVSFEKLEQELGKGAVKNLEKFIARGYIRNIQIDREGNYIMITAPNRRVNEKIYITVTCASCGAKNQVIKGRLSNCEYCGQRLNS
;
A
#
# COMPACT_ATOMS: atom_id res chain seq x y z
N MET A 1 1.55 -7.43 -10.80
CA MET A 1 1.50 -7.16 -9.34
C MET A 1 2.42 -5.97 -9.11
N ASN A 2 2.09 -4.98 -8.26
CA ASN A 2 2.99 -3.85 -8.02
C ASN A 2 4.28 -4.39 -7.38
N ASP A 3 5.44 -4.01 -7.91
CA ASP A 3 6.73 -4.62 -7.55
C ASP A 3 7.11 -4.31 -6.09
N PHE A 4 6.64 -3.19 -5.55
CA PHE A 4 6.85 -2.77 -4.17
C PHE A 4 5.93 -3.50 -3.17
N LEU A 5 4.84 -4.13 -3.63
CA LEU A 5 3.91 -4.84 -2.74
C LEU A 5 4.28 -6.32 -2.61
N THR A 6 4.25 -6.82 -1.38
CA THR A 6 4.41 -8.25 -1.11
C THR A 6 3.11 -9.03 -1.37
N GLU A 7 3.19 -10.36 -1.33
CA GLU A 7 2.03 -11.24 -1.46
C GLU A 7 0.94 -11.00 -0.40
N LYS A 8 1.30 -10.42 0.77
CA LYS A 8 0.33 -10.05 1.81
C LYS A 8 -0.72 -9.04 1.32
N ASN A 9 -0.42 -8.31 0.24
CA ASN A 9 -1.31 -7.33 -0.38
C ASN A 9 -2.17 -7.88 -1.53
N LYS A 10 -2.07 -9.17 -1.87
CA LYS A 10 -2.94 -9.80 -2.89
C LYS A 10 -4.43 -9.58 -2.56
N LYS A 11 -5.26 -9.54 -3.62
CA LYS A 11 -6.72 -9.40 -3.50
C LYS A 11 -7.26 -10.54 -2.62
N ALA A 12 -8.26 -10.23 -1.81
CA ALA A 12 -8.89 -11.20 -0.93
C ALA A 12 -9.51 -12.33 -1.77
N GLY A 13 -9.01 -13.55 -1.61
CA GLY A 13 -9.65 -14.76 -2.13
C GLY A 13 -10.95 -15.08 -1.38
N VAL A 14 -11.54 -16.24 -1.67
CA VAL A 14 -12.79 -16.72 -1.04
C VAL A 14 -12.71 -16.68 0.49
N LEU A 15 -11.57 -17.10 1.06
CA LEU A 15 -11.31 -17.03 2.51
C LEU A 15 -11.35 -15.60 3.08
N GLY A 16 -10.94 -14.60 2.30
CA GLY A 16 -11.00 -13.21 2.72
C GLY A 16 -12.43 -12.65 2.69
N LYS A 17 -13.26 -13.06 1.72
CA LYS A 17 -14.69 -12.70 1.68
C LYS A 17 -15.43 -13.29 2.87
N LEU A 18 -15.15 -14.55 3.22
CA LEU A 18 -15.74 -15.22 4.37
C LEU A 18 -15.43 -14.49 5.69
N LYS A 19 -14.21 -13.98 5.86
CA LYS A 19 -13.83 -13.18 7.04
C LYS A 19 -14.64 -11.88 7.17
N TRP A 20 -14.96 -11.22 6.06
CA TRP A 20 -15.80 -10.03 6.07
C TRP A 20 -17.26 -10.35 6.41
N VAL A 21 -17.78 -11.48 5.92
CA VAL A 21 -19.10 -11.99 6.31
C VAL A 21 -19.15 -12.27 7.82
N LEU A 22 -18.15 -12.97 8.36
CA LEU A 22 -18.03 -13.22 9.80
C LEU A 22 -17.95 -11.91 10.60
N CYS A 23 -17.20 -10.92 10.10
CA CYS A 23 -17.14 -9.60 10.74
C CYS A 23 -18.50 -8.91 10.79
N GLY A 24 -19.30 -9.04 9.72
CA GLY A 24 -20.67 -8.52 9.69
C GLY A 24 -21.54 -9.13 10.79
N PHE A 25 -21.48 -10.46 10.97
CA PHE A 25 -22.17 -11.14 12.06
C PHE A 25 -21.71 -10.66 13.44
N CYS A 26 -20.40 -10.52 13.66
CA CYS A 26 -19.88 -10.01 14.94
C CYS A 26 -20.39 -8.60 15.27
N ILE A 27 -20.52 -7.71 14.27
CA ILE A 27 -21.09 -6.37 14.46
C ILE A 27 -22.57 -6.46 14.86
N LEU A 28 -23.36 -7.31 14.18
CA LEU A 28 -24.77 -7.51 14.51
C LEU A 28 -24.97 -8.02 15.94
N PHE A 29 -24.19 -9.01 16.37
CA PHE A 29 -24.24 -9.52 17.75
C PHE A 29 -23.84 -8.45 18.77
N SER A 30 -22.85 -7.61 18.44
CA SER A 30 -22.43 -6.51 19.33
C SER A 30 -23.54 -5.46 19.50
N LEU A 31 -24.27 -5.12 18.43
CA LEU A 31 -25.42 -4.21 18.51
C LEU A 31 -26.54 -4.79 19.38
N GLY A 32 -26.82 -6.09 19.28
CA GLY A 32 -27.79 -6.78 20.14
C GLY A 32 -27.41 -6.74 21.62
N ALA A 33 -26.14 -7.00 21.93
CA ALA A 33 -25.63 -6.99 23.30
C ALA A 33 -25.58 -5.56 23.90
N ILE A 34 -25.37 -4.52 23.10
CA ILE A 34 -25.51 -3.12 23.54
C ILE A 34 -26.95 -2.85 24.00
N GLY A 35 -27.95 -3.20 23.19
CA GLY A 35 -29.36 -2.99 23.56
C GLY A 35 -29.79 -3.75 24.82
N ALA A 36 -29.27 -4.96 25.02
CA ALA A 36 -29.49 -5.72 26.26
C ALA A 36 -28.80 -5.05 27.47
N SER A 37 -27.57 -4.56 27.29
CA SER A 37 -26.80 -3.92 28.36
C SER A 37 -27.46 -2.63 28.87
N GLU A 38 -28.03 -1.80 27.98
CA GLU A 38 -28.77 -0.59 28.37
C GLU A 38 -29.95 -0.91 29.28
N LYS A 39 -30.68 -1.98 28.95
CA LYS A 39 -31.79 -2.48 29.77
C LYS A 39 -31.30 -2.97 31.15
N TYR A 40 -30.22 -3.73 31.20
CA TYR A 40 -29.68 -4.23 32.47
C TYR A 40 -29.09 -3.14 33.36
N ILE A 41 -28.53 -2.09 32.78
CA ILE A 41 -28.05 -0.90 33.52
C ILE A 41 -29.24 -0.15 34.12
N GLY A 42 -30.32 0.05 33.35
CA GLY A 42 -31.55 0.69 33.84
C GLY A 42 -32.24 -0.08 34.97
N GLU A 43 -32.15 -1.42 34.97
CA GLU A 43 -32.67 -2.29 36.04
C GLU A 43 -31.73 -2.41 37.26
N GLY A 44 -30.56 -1.76 37.25
CA GLY A 44 -29.58 -1.84 38.35
C GLY A 44 -28.83 -3.18 38.44
N ARG A 45 -28.89 -4.01 37.38
CA ARG A 45 -28.30 -5.37 37.31
C ARG A 45 -26.89 -5.32 36.74
N TRP A 46 -25.99 -4.65 37.45
CA TRP A 46 -24.62 -4.38 37.01
C TRP A 46 -23.79 -5.63 36.65
N GLY A 47 -24.01 -6.76 37.33
CA GLY A 47 -23.29 -8.02 37.00
C GLY A 47 -23.63 -8.58 35.61
N MET A 48 -24.90 -8.46 35.18
CA MET A 48 -25.33 -8.88 33.85
C MET A 48 -24.91 -7.87 32.79
N ALA A 49 -25.02 -6.57 33.09
CA ALA A 49 -24.50 -5.52 32.22
C ALA A 49 -22.99 -5.69 31.96
N ALA A 50 -22.19 -5.99 32.99
CA ALA A 50 -20.75 -6.22 32.85
C ALA A 50 -20.44 -7.43 31.94
N THR A 51 -21.23 -8.50 32.04
CA THR A 51 -21.06 -9.71 31.23
C THR A 51 -21.38 -9.43 29.76
N GLU A 52 -22.45 -8.70 29.47
CA GLU A 52 -22.81 -8.28 28.11
C GLU A 52 -21.76 -7.35 27.49
N ILE A 53 -21.22 -6.41 28.26
CA ILE A 53 -20.13 -5.53 27.81
C ILE A 53 -18.88 -6.34 27.47
N LEU A 54 -18.53 -7.34 28.29
CA LEU A 54 -17.41 -8.23 28.02
C LEU A 54 -17.62 -9.03 26.72
N LEU A 55 -18.82 -9.56 26.51
CA LEU A 55 -19.20 -10.25 25.28
C LEU A 55 -19.11 -9.33 24.04
N CYS A 56 -19.63 -8.10 24.14
CA CYS A 56 -19.48 -7.06 23.12
C CYS A 56 -18.01 -6.85 22.73
N LEU A 57 -17.11 -6.67 23.71
CA LEU A 57 -15.69 -6.46 23.45
C LEU A 57 -15.04 -7.67 22.76
N LEU A 58 -15.43 -8.89 23.13
CA LEU A 58 -14.96 -10.12 22.51
C LEU A 58 -15.36 -10.22 21.04
N PHE A 59 -16.59 -9.81 20.68
CA PHE A 59 -17.05 -9.80 19.29
C PHE A 59 -16.49 -8.63 18.47
N LEU A 60 -16.24 -7.46 19.08
CA LEU A 60 -15.67 -6.30 18.40
C LEU A 60 -14.16 -6.43 18.14
N TYR A 61 -13.42 -7.14 18.99
CA TYR A 61 -11.97 -7.31 18.81
C TYR A 61 -11.57 -7.92 17.44
N PRO A 62 -12.15 -9.03 16.95
CA PRO A 62 -11.78 -9.61 15.66
C PRO A 62 -12.14 -8.70 14.49
N THR A 63 -13.27 -7.99 14.55
CA THR A 63 -13.69 -7.04 13.49
C THR A 63 -12.71 -5.88 13.41
N PHE A 64 -12.36 -5.30 14.56
CA PHE A 64 -11.35 -4.26 14.66
C PHE A 64 -10.00 -4.71 14.09
N ARG A 65 -9.57 -5.93 14.43
CA ARG A 65 -8.31 -6.51 13.93
C ARG A 65 -8.29 -6.65 12.40
N GLU A 66 -9.39 -7.08 11.78
CA GLU A 66 -9.48 -7.19 10.32
C GLU A 66 -9.57 -5.82 9.63
N VAL A 67 -10.33 -4.88 10.18
CA VAL A 67 -10.38 -3.48 9.69
C VAL A 67 -8.98 -2.85 9.74
N GLN A 68 -8.27 -2.99 10.86
CA GLN A 68 -6.87 -2.54 11.01
C GLN A 68 -5.95 -3.13 9.94
N LYS A 69 -6.10 -4.42 9.60
CA LYS A 69 -5.34 -5.05 8.51
C LYS A 69 -5.69 -4.45 7.16
N ALA A 70 -6.98 -4.20 6.89
CA ALA A 70 -7.44 -3.59 5.64
C ALA A 70 -6.90 -2.16 5.48
N LEU A 71 -6.96 -1.35 6.55
CA LEU A 71 -6.39 0.00 6.58
C LEU A 71 -4.88 -0.01 6.33
N ARG A 72 -4.14 -0.93 6.97
CA ARG A 72 -2.70 -1.10 6.72
C ARG A 72 -2.40 -1.47 5.27
N LYS A 73 -3.19 -2.37 4.66
CA LYS A 73 -3.05 -2.72 3.24
C LYS A 73 -3.33 -1.52 2.33
N LYS A 74 -4.35 -0.70 2.64
CA LYS A 74 -4.68 0.51 1.88
C LYS A 74 -3.52 1.52 1.94
N LYS A 75 -3.03 1.85 3.13
CA LYS A 75 -1.87 2.74 3.30
C LYS A 75 -0.61 2.23 2.61
N ALA A 76 -0.32 0.93 2.71
CA ALA A 76 0.83 0.34 2.02
C ALA A 76 0.70 0.45 0.48
N ARG A 77 -0.51 0.34 -0.06
CA ARG A 77 -0.77 0.53 -1.50
C ARG A 77 -0.61 1.97 -1.95
N GLU A 78 -1.05 2.94 -1.15
CA GLU A 78 -0.87 4.37 -1.43
C GLU A 78 0.62 4.71 -1.52
N ILE A 79 1.41 4.28 -0.53
CA ILE A 79 2.87 4.45 -0.51
C ILE A 79 3.51 3.76 -1.72
N ALA A 80 3.14 2.51 -2.01
CA ALA A 80 3.69 1.78 -3.16
C ALA A 80 3.31 2.41 -4.51
N CYS A 81 2.14 3.03 -4.62
CA CYS A 81 1.71 3.77 -5.81
C CYS A 81 2.53 5.04 -6.00
N TRP A 82 2.80 5.76 -4.90
CA TRP A 82 3.68 6.93 -4.91
C TRP A 82 5.08 6.56 -5.38
N PHE A 83 5.69 5.52 -4.81
CA PHE A 83 7.01 5.02 -5.25
C PHE A 83 7.01 4.58 -6.71
N GLU A 84 5.94 3.95 -7.20
CA GLU A 84 5.81 3.54 -8.60
C GLU A 84 5.72 4.73 -9.58
N SER A 85 5.34 5.92 -9.11
CA SER A 85 5.35 7.15 -9.89
C SER A 85 6.65 7.93 -9.81
N TYR A 86 7.55 7.56 -8.89
CA TYR A 86 8.76 8.32 -8.60
C TYR A 86 9.92 7.89 -9.51
N ALA A 87 10.50 8.86 -10.24
CA ALA A 87 11.45 8.56 -11.31
C ALA A 87 12.89 8.29 -10.85
N GLN A 88 13.29 8.83 -9.71
CA GLN A 88 14.64 8.66 -9.19
C GLN A 88 14.74 7.41 -8.33
N ASN A 89 15.93 6.81 -8.28
CA ASN A 89 16.18 5.61 -7.46
C ASN A 89 16.47 5.95 -5.98
N THR A 90 16.53 7.23 -5.63
CA THR A 90 16.85 7.74 -4.29
C THR A 90 15.85 8.82 -3.88
N VAL A 91 15.34 8.75 -2.66
CA VAL A 91 14.38 9.73 -2.09
C VAL A 91 14.94 10.24 -0.76
N SER A 92 15.08 11.55 -0.57
CA SER A 92 15.47 12.10 0.75
C SER A 92 14.33 11.99 1.77
N PHE A 93 14.67 11.87 3.06
CA PHE A 93 13.66 11.78 4.12
C PHE A 93 12.74 13.01 4.17
N GLU A 94 13.31 14.21 4.00
CA GLU A 94 12.55 15.46 3.96
C GLU A 94 11.48 15.44 2.87
N LYS A 95 11.85 15.00 1.66
CA LYS A 95 10.90 14.94 0.55
C LYS A 95 9.82 13.90 0.79
N LEU A 96 10.18 12.76 1.40
CA LEU A 96 9.20 11.75 1.77
C LEU A 96 8.20 12.27 2.81
N GLU A 97 8.67 12.97 3.85
CA GLU A 97 7.79 13.52 4.88
C GLU A 97 6.94 14.69 4.38
N GLN A 98 7.42 15.46 3.41
CA GLN A 98 6.63 16.50 2.76
C GLN A 98 5.43 15.91 2.00
N GLU A 99 5.62 14.82 1.26
CA GLU A 99 4.60 14.24 0.38
C GLU A 99 3.67 13.26 1.12
N LEU A 100 4.22 12.44 2.02
CA LEU A 100 3.47 11.39 2.74
C LEU A 100 3.10 11.79 4.17
N GLY A 101 3.56 12.96 4.63
CA GLY A 101 3.30 13.50 5.96
C GLY A 101 4.37 13.16 7.00
N LYS A 102 4.31 13.87 8.14
CA LYS A 102 5.24 13.68 9.26
C LYS A 102 5.26 12.23 9.76
N GLY A 103 6.46 11.69 9.98
CA GLY A 103 6.64 10.31 10.42
C GLY A 103 6.45 9.26 9.33
N ALA A 104 6.43 9.67 8.05
CA ALA A 104 6.36 8.75 6.91
C ALA A 104 7.49 7.73 6.92
N VAL A 105 8.72 8.13 7.24
CA VAL A 105 9.89 7.24 7.30
C VAL A 105 9.68 6.12 8.32
N LYS A 106 9.26 6.47 9.54
CA LYS A 106 8.98 5.51 10.62
C LYS A 106 7.80 4.58 10.28
N ASN A 107 6.81 5.08 9.54
CA ASN A 107 5.71 4.25 9.05
C ASN A 107 6.17 3.30 7.95
N LEU A 108 7.01 3.75 7.03
CA LEU A 108 7.61 2.94 5.97
C LEU A 108 8.44 1.80 6.57
N GLU A 109 9.30 2.08 7.56
CA GLU A 109 10.05 1.06 8.31
C GLU A 109 9.12 -0.02 8.88
N LYS A 110 8.02 0.39 9.53
CA LYS A 110 7.02 -0.56 10.05
C LYS A 110 6.38 -1.39 8.94
N PHE A 111 6.13 -0.82 7.76
CA PHE A 111 5.55 -1.55 6.64
C PHE A 111 6.54 -2.52 6.00
N ILE A 112 7.83 -2.18 5.93
CA ILE A 112 8.90 -3.06 5.48
C ILE A 112 9.07 -4.21 6.48
N ALA A 113 9.23 -3.91 7.77
CA ALA A 113 9.39 -4.92 8.83
C ALA A 113 8.20 -5.89 8.93
N ARG A 114 6.98 -5.39 8.72
CA ARG A 114 5.77 -6.25 8.68
C ARG A 114 5.60 -7.00 7.35
N GLY A 115 6.45 -6.73 6.36
CA GLY A 115 6.45 -7.35 5.05
C GLY A 115 5.23 -6.96 4.21
N TYR A 116 4.79 -5.71 4.27
CA TYR A 116 3.79 -5.15 3.34
C TYR A 116 4.45 -4.52 2.11
N ILE A 117 5.62 -3.89 2.30
CA ILE A 117 6.40 -3.22 1.26
C ILE A 117 7.75 -3.94 1.13
N ARG A 118 8.27 -4.02 -0.09
CA ARG A 118 9.57 -4.62 -0.43
C ARG A 118 10.28 -3.80 -1.49
N ASN A 119 11.52 -4.18 -1.81
CA ASN A 119 12.37 -3.55 -2.84
C ASN A 119 12.66 -2.06 -2.54
N ILE A 120 12.80 -1.77 -1.25
CA ILE A 120 13.16 -0.47 -0.70
C ILE A 120 14.14 -0.69 0.44
N GLN A 121 15.24 0.07 0.45
CA GLN A 121 16.22 0.10 1.52
C GLN A 121 16.26 1.51 2.12
N ILE A 122 16.38 1.60 3.44
CA ILE A 122 16.42 2.87 4.16
C ILE A 122 17.85 3.05 4.68
N ASP A 123 18.52 4.10 4.21
CA ASP A 123 19.82 4.51 4.69
C ASP A 123 19.64 5.66 5.69
N ARG A 124 19.91 5.36 6.97
CA ARG A 124 19.83 6.35 8.04
C ARG A 124 21.08 7.22 8.16
N GLU A 125 22.22 6.76 7.67
CA GLU A 125 23.46 7.54 7.70
C GLU A 125 23.41 8.63 6.63
N GLY A 126 22.90 8.28 5.45
CA GLY A 126 22.70 9.21 4.34
C GLY A 126 21.39 10.01 4.38
N ASN A 127 20.45 9.69 5.26
CA ASN A 127 19.09 10.27 5.32
C ASN A 127 18.30 10.16 3.99
N TYR A 128 18.48 9.04 3.28
CA TYR A 128 17.75 8.76 2.04
C TYR A 128 17.26 7.31 1.96
N ILE A 129 16.33 7.10 1.06
CA ILE A 129 15.70 5.82 0.78
C ILE A 129 16.12 5.41 -0.62
N MET A 130 16.66 4.20 -0.75
CA MET A 130 17.01 3.61 -2.04
C MET A 130 15.90 2.69 -2.51
N ILE A 131 15.39 2.98 -3.71
CA ILE A 131 14.44 2.16 -4.44
C ILE A 131 15.24 1.09 -5.20
N THR A 132 15.09 -0.16 -4.78
CA THR A 132 15.80 -1.31 -5.38
C THR A 132 14.98 -2.01 -6.47
N ALA A 133 13.69 -1.68 -6.61
CA ALA A 133 12.86 -2.21 -7.67
C ALA A 133 13.23 -1.56 -9.01
N PRO A 134 13.25 -2.31 -10.14
CA PRO A 134 13.36 -1.69 -11.44
C PRO A 134 12.15 -0.77 -11.67
N ASN A 135 12.40 0.50 -11.99
CA ASN A 135 11.40 1.55 -12.22
C ASN A 135 10.62 1.33 -13.55
N ARG A 136 10.07 0.12 -13.75
CA ARG A 136 9.52 -0.36 -15.04
C ARG A 136 8.41 0.52 -15.58
N ARG A 137 7.48 0.99 -14.72
CA ARG A 137 6.37 1.88 -15.13
C ARG A 137 6.79 3.32 -15.39
N VAL A 138 7.85 3.78 -14.74
CA VAL A 138 8.41 5.11 -15.02
C VAL A 138 9.20 5.06 -16.33
N ASN A 139 9.98 3.99 -16.54
CA ASN A 139 10.68 3.77 -17.79
C ASN A 139 9.72 3.64 -18.99
N GLU A 140 8.58 2.97 -18.84
CA GLU A 140 7.55 2.89 -19.89
C GLU A 140 6.85 4.23 -20.19
N LYS A 141 6.80 5.16 -19.23
CA LYS A 141 6.21 6.50 -19.41
C LYS A 141 7.20 7.53 -19.95
N ILE A 142 8.48 7.41 -19.56
CA ILE A 142 9.55 8.31 -19.96
C ILE A 142 10.18 7.88 -21.28
N TYR A 143 10.34 6.57 -21.54
CA TYR A 143 11.00 6.04 -22.72
C TYR A 143 9.99 5.34 -23.64
N ILE A 144 10.07 5.65 -24.93
CA ILE A 144 9.37 4.92 -25.99
C ILE A 144 10.40 4.12 -26.80
N THR A 145 9.99 2.97 -27.32
CA THR A 145 10.82 2.22 -28.27
C THR A 145 10.48 2.68 -29.67
N VAL A 146 11.41 3.36 -30.33
CA VAL A 146 11.28 3.81 -31.72
C VAL A 146 12.12 2.90 -32.60
N THR A 147 11.53 2.42 -33.68
CA THR A 147 12.26 1.65 -34.69
C THR A 147 12.83 2.62 -35.72
N CYS A 148 14.14 2.56 -35.95
CA CYS A 148 14.80 3.41 -36.94
C CYS A 148 14.33 3.02 -38.35
N ALA A 149 13.78 3.97 -39.11
CA ALA A 149 13.33 3.74 -40.49
C ALA A 149 14.47 3.39 -41.45
N SER A 150 15.72 3.71 -41.09
CA SER A 150 16.88 3.56 -41.98
C SER A 150 17.59 2.21 -41.81
N CYS A 151 17.82 1.78 -40.56
CA CYS A 151 18.53 0.52 -40.28
C CYS A 151 17.65 -0.54 -39.62
N GLY A 152 16.39 -0.25 -39.30
CA GLY A 152 15.48 -1.18 -38.62
C GLY A 152 15.79 -1.43 -37.14
N ALA A 153 16.83 -0.83 -36.58
CA ALA A 153 17.21 -1.02 -35.19
C ALA A 153 16.19 -0.39 -34.22
N LYS A 154 15.93 -1.07 -33.11
CA LYS A 154 15.06 -0.59 -32.03
C LYS A 154 15.88 0.23 -31.04
N ASN A 155 15.47 1.47 -30.83
CA ASN A 155 16.13 2.40 -29.90
C ASN A 155 15.14 2.78 -28.79
N GLN A 156 15.59 2.85 -27.54
CA GLN A 156 14.81 3.44 -26.46
C GLN A 156 15.14 4.93 -26.34
N VAL A 157 14.14 5.78 -26.54
CA VAL A 157 14.31 7.24 -26.54
C VAL A 157 13.33 7.90 -25.60
N ILE A 158 13.72 9.03 -25.01
CA ILE A 158 12.84 9.79 -24.10
C ILE A 158 11.70 10.40 -24.93
N LYS A 159 10.46 10.19 -24.49
CA LYS A 159 9.25 10.69 -25.16
C LYS A 159 9.32 12.21 -25.34
N GLY A 160 9.13 12.68 -26.57
CA GLY A 160 9.18 14.10 -26.93
C GLY A 160 10.60 14.69 -27.06
N ARG A 161 11.66 13.89 -26.89
CA ARG A 161 13.03 14.33 -27.10
C ARG A 161 13.54 13.84 -28.46
N LEU A 162 14.00 14.79 -29.26
CA LEU A 162 14.75 14.53 -30.48
C LEU A 162 16.00 13.71 -30.16
N SER A 163 16.05 12.51 -30.71
CA SER A 163 17.11 11.52 -30.45
C SER A 163 17.61 10.95 -31.77
N ASN A 164 18.86 10.54 -31.82
CA ASN A 164 19.45 9.87 -32.99
C ASN A 164 19.50 8.37 -32.74
N CYS A 165 19.46 7.59 -33.82
CA CYS A 165 19.66 6.15 -33.79
C CYS A 165 21.06 5.83 -33.28
N GLU A 166 21.18 4.97 -32.27
CA GLU A 166 22.46 4.54 -31.69
C GLU A 166 23.32 3.75 -32.69
N TYR A 167 22.69 3.15 -33.71
CA TYR A 167 23.35 2.26 -34.66
C TYR A 167 23.81 2.96 -35.94
N CYS A 168 22.95 3.81 -36.52
CA CYS A 168 23.24 4.46 -37.80
C CYS A 168 23.29 5.99 -37.74
N GLY A 169 23.11 6.59 -36.55
CA GLY A 169 23.15 8.04 -36.35
C GLY A 169 21.95 8.81 -36.93
N GLN A 170 21.06 8.15 -37.67
CA GLN A 170 19.91 8.81 -38.29
C GLN A 170 18.89 9.28 -37.24
N ARG A 171 18.33 10.46 -37.45
CA ARG A 171 17.34 11.08 -36.57
C ARG A 171 16.10 10.21 -36.44
N LEU A 172 15.66 9.97 -35.20
CA LEU A 172 14.47 9.20 -34.89
C LEU A 172 13.27 10.13 -34.73
N ASN A 173 12.15 9.76 -35.34
CA ASN A 173 10.87 10.45 -35.14
C ASN A 173 10.18 9.78 -33.94
N SER A 174 10.22 10.46 -32.78
CA SER A 174 9.62 10.07 -31.51
C SER A 174 8.15 10.47 -31.40
#